data_AF-A0A420IL39-F1
#
_entry.id   AF-A0A420IL39-F1
#
_cell.length_a   1.000
_cell.length_b   1.000
_cell.length_c   1.000
_cell.angle_alpha   90.00
_cell.angle_beta   90.00
_cell.angle_gamma   90.00
#
_symmetry.space_group_name_H-M   'P 1'
#
loop_
_entity.id
_entity.type
_entity.pdbx_description
1 polymer ?
#
loop_
_entity_poly.entity_id
_entity_poly.type
_entity_poly.pdbx_seq_one_letter_code
_entity_poly.pdbx_strand_id
1 'polypeptide(L)'
;MFCSSLRERKDWTEVPASLLAIEFPRWKELTLATCDLAIPFPSPKNSTKSSDLVRFILLSPTELTNTSSVFARIQKFYHAYGGKNIAIVYLLNEHDPKENRSCALMRLQTKLIFQSSQEWLQ
;
A
#
# COMPACT_ATOMS: atom_id res chain seq x y z
N MET A 1 11.49 -3.50 4.97
CA MET A 1 10.74 -3.70 6.23
C MET A 1 9.28 -3.88 5.90
N PHE A 2 8.53 -4.67 6.67
CA PHE A 2 7.08 -4.84 6.49
C PHE A 2 6.33 -4.79 7.82
N CYS A 3 5.04 -4.45 7.76
CA CYS A 3 4.20 -4.30 8.94
C CYS A 3 3.69 -5.66 9.47
N SER A 4 3.74 -5.87 10.78
CA SER A 4 3.22 -7.07 11.42
C SER A 4 1.71 -7.28 11.20
N SER A 5 0.94 -6.20 11.02
CA SER A 5 -0.50 -6.28 10.74
C SER A 5 -0.83 -6.98 9.42
N LEU A 6 0.15 -7.22 8.54
CA LEU A 6 -0.06 -8.02 7.34
C LEU A 6 -0.47 -9.46 7.63
N ARG A 7 -0.06 -10.02 8.78
CA ARG A 7 -0.44 -11.39 9.18
C ARG A 7 -1.93 -11.53 9.51
N GLU A 8 -2.59 -10.43 9.86
CA GLU A 8 -4.00 -10.42 10.24
C GLU A 8 -4.91 -10.23 9.02
N ARG A 9 -4.35 -9.84 7.87
CA ARG A 9 -5.09 -9.52 6.66
C ARG A 9 -5.14 -10.74 5.75
N LYS A 10 -6.30 -11.39 5.71
CA LYS A 10 -6.54 -12.66 4.99
C LYS A 10 -5.94 -12.71 3.58
N ASP A 11 -6.08 -11.63 2.81
CA ASP A 11 -5.61 -11.57 1.42
C ASP A 11 -4.08 -11.40 1.30
N TRP A 12 -3.37 -11.19 2.42
CA TRP A 12 -1.95 -10.91 2.48
C TRP A 12 -1.19 -11.81 3.49
N THR A 13 -1.83 -12.84 4.05
CA THR A 13 -1.25 -13.68 5.13
C THR A 13 0.04 -14.36 4.71
N GLU A 14 0.18 -14.70 3.43
CA GLU A 14 1.37 -15.37 2.87
C GLU A 14 2.52 -14.40 2.58
N VAL A 15 2.25 -13.09 2.50
CA VAL A 15 3.28 -12.09 2.19
C VAL A 15 4.37 -12.05 3.26
N PRO A 16 4.08 -11.96 4.57
CA PRO A 16 5.12 -12.02 5.61
C PRO A 16 6.07 -13.21 5.47
N ALA A 17 5.54 -14.42 5.29
CA ALA A 17 6.35 -15.63 5.12
C ALA A 17 7.22 -15.54 3.86
N SER A 18 6.62 -15.11 2.74
CA SER A 18 7.32 -14.95 1.46
C SER A 18 8.44 -13.91 1.54
N LEU A 19 8.20 -12.77 2.18
CA LEU A 19 9.22 -11.72 2.35
C LEU A 19 10.36 -12.19 3.25
N LEU A 20 10.08 -12.91 4.34
CA LEU A 20 11.11 -13.44 5.22
C LEU A 20 11.96 -14.54 4.59
N ALA A 21 11.42 -15.27 3.60
CA ALA A 21 12.16 -16.29 2.86
C ALA A 21 13.14 -15.71 1.83
N ILE A 22 13.01 -14.43 1.47
CA ILE A 22 13.91 -13.76 0.51
C ILE A 22 15.26 -13.46 1.17
N GLU A 23 16.34 -13.96 0.58
CA GLU A 23 17.71 -13.72 1.08
C GLU A 23 18.16 -12.25 0.89
N PHE A 24 17.78 -11.64 -0.23
CA PHE A 24 18.09 -10.24 -0.53
C PHE A 24 16.93 -9.54 -1.29
N PRO A 25 16.46 -8.36 -0.82
CA PRO A 25 16.89 -7.68 0.40
C PRO A 25 16.44 -8.42 1.66
N ARG A 26 17.22 -8.33 2.76
CA ARG A 26 16.82 -8.92 4.04
C ARG A 26 15.62 -8.17 4.62
N TRP A 27 14.47 -8.82 4.62
CA TRP A 27 13.26 -8.26 5.20
C TRP A 27 13.27 -8.35 6.72
N LYS A 28 12.62 -7.36 7.34
CA LYS A 28 12.40 -7.31 8.79
C LYS A 28 10.95 -6.94 9.03
N GLU A 29 10.31 -7.72 9.89
CA GLU A 29 8.97 -7.44 10.40
C GLU A 29 9.06 -6.38 11.50
N LEU A 30 8.21 -5.37 11.42
CA LEU A 30 8.12 -4.27 12.40
C LEU A 30 6.66 -3.85 12.56
N THR A 31 6.34 -3.15 13.64
CA THR A 31 5.06 -2.45 13.77
C THR A 31 5.16 -1.10 13.08
N LEU A 32 4.67 -1.01 11.85
CA LEU A 32 4.65 0.24 11.07
C LEU A 32 3.29 0.92 11.25
N ALA A 33 3.28 2.14 11.78
CA ALA A 33 2.04 2.84 12.08
C ALA A 33 1.25 3.30 10.84
N THR A 34 1.94 3.56 9.72
CA THR A 34 1.37 4.30 8.58
C THR A 34 1.57 3.64 7.22
N CYS A 35 2.34 2.56 7.10
CA CYS A 35 2.56 1.85 5.84
C CYS A 35 2.71 0.34 6.03
N ASP A 36 2.50 -0.44 4.97
CA ASP A 36 2.62 -1.90 5.01
C ASP A 36 4.03 -2.37 4.67
N LEU A 37 4.68 -1.72 3.70
CA LEU A 37 6.03 -2.04 3.26
C LEU A 37 6.87 -0.77 3.18
N ALA A 38 8.16 -0.91 3.44
CA ALA A 38 9.16 0.11 3.20
C ALA A 38 10.41 -0.52 2.58
N ILE A 39 10.75 -0.10 1.37
CA ILE A 39 11.86 -0.62 0.57
C ILE A 39 12.88 0.50 0.34
N PRO A 40 14.18 0.26 0.52
CA PRO A 40 15.21 1.22 0.13
C PRO A 40 15.16 1.48 -1.37
N PHE A 41 15.03 2.74 -1.75
CA PHE A 41 15.24 3.18 -3.11
C PHE A 41 16.74 3.41 -3.32
N PRO A 42 17.35 2.84 -4.36
CA PRO A 42 18.73 3.14 -4.69
C PRO A 42 18.84 4.61 -5.13
N SER A 43 19.27 5.48 -4.21
CA SER A 43 19.63 6.85 -4.54
C SER A 43 20.96 6.87 -5.31
N PRO A 44 21.15 7.78 -6.28
CA PRO A 44 22.45 8.02 -6.89
C PRO A 44 23.51 8.29 -5.81
N LYS A 45 24.73 7.76 -6.02
CA LYS A 45 25.87 7.70 -5.06
C LYS A 45 26.32 9.04 -4.45
N ASN A 46 25.73 10.18 -4.85
CA ASN A 46 26.13 11.52 -4.46
C ASN A 46 25.13 12.23 -3.54
N SER A 47 24.07 11.56 -3.04
CA SER A 47 23.19 12.15 -2.05
C SER A 47 23.65 11.78 -0.63
N THR A 48 23.94 12.79 0.19
CA THR A 48 24.26 12.67 1.62
C THR A 48 23.02 12.43 2.48
N LYS A 49 21.86 12.20 1.87
CA LYS A 49 20.60 11.95 2.56
C LYS A 49 20.43 10.44 2.75
N SER A 50 20.14 10.05 4.00
CA SER A 50 19.70 8.71 4.39
C SER A 50 18.86 8.07 3.29
N SER A 51 19.21 6.85 2.87
CA SER A 51 18.53 6.09 1.80
C SER A 51 17.03 6.41 1.70
N ASP A 52 16.61 7.01 0.59
CA ASP A 52 15.20 7.31 0.37
C ASP A 52 14.40 6.00 0.40
N LEU A 53 13.43 5.89 1.31
CA LEU A 53 12.56 4.70 1.38
C LEU A 53 11.33 4.93 0.51
N VAL A 54 11.04 3.99 -0.40
CA VAL A 54 9.71 3.88 -1.00
C VAL A 54 8.81 3.12 -0.05
N ARG A 55 7.68 3.72 0.28
CA ARG A 55 6.69 3.17 1.21
C ARG A 55 5.46 2.74 0.44
N PHE A 56 4.86 1.65 0.86
CA PHE A 56 3.71 1.08 0.20
C PHE A 56 2.59 0.86 1.19
N ILE A 57 1.38 1.14 0.76
CA ILE A 57 0.19 0.52 1.34
C ILE A 57 -0.31 -0.54 0.36
N LEU A 58 -0.65 -1.70 0.90
CA LEU A 58 -1.29 -2.78 0.18
C LEU A 58 -2.79 -2.64 0.40
N LEU A 59 -3.58 -2.84 -0.65
CA LEU A 59 -5.03 -2.80 -0.63
C LEU A 59 -5.57 -4.07 -1.31
N SER A 60 -6.59 -4.69 -0.73
CA SER A 60 -7.28 -5.81 -1.36
C SER A 60 -8.75 -5.49 -1.69
N PRO A 61 -9.41 -6.28 -2.55
CA PRO A 61 -10.82 -6.08 -2.87
C PRO A 61 -11.72 -6.16 -1.63
N THR A 62 -11.40 -7.07 -0.69
CA THR A 62 -12.15 -7.23 0.56
C THR A 62 -12.19 -5.94 1.38
N GLU A 63 -11.10 -5.17 1.38
CA GLU A 63 -11.01 -3.89 2.09
C GLU A 63 -11.87 -2.79 1.44
N LEU A 64 -12.14 -2.89 0.13
CA LEU A 64 -12.98 -1.90 -0.56
C LEU A 64 -14.45 -1.94 -0.16
N THR A 65 -14.91 -3.02 0.49
CA THR A 65 -16.26 -3.10 1.06
C THR A 65 -16.51 -1.96 2.06
N ASN A 66 -15.50 -1.57 2.84
CA ASN A 66 -15.52 -0.39 3.69
C ASN A 66 -14.67 0.73 3.08
N THR A 67 -15.20 1.33 2.02
CA THR A 67 -14.52 2.38 1.24
C THR A 67 -14.08 3.57 2.11
N SER A 68 -14.84 3.95 3.14
CA SER A 68 -14.50 5.08 4.03
C SER A 68 -13.19 4.85 4.81
N SER A 69 -13.00 3.63 5.33
CA SER A 69 -11.79 3.26 6.07
C SER A 69 -10.55 3.24 5.19
N VAL A 70 -10.70 2.77 3.93
CA VAL A 70 -9.62 2.74 2.94
C VAL A 70 -9.17 4.15 2.61
N PHE A 71 -10.10 5.08 2.39
CA PHE A 71 -9.74 6.46 2.11
C PHE A 71 -9.08 7.17 3.28
N ALA A 72 -9.60 7.00 4.50
CA ALA A 72 -8.95 7.54 5.69
C ALA A 72 -7.50 7.03 5.83
N ARG A 73 -7.26 5.76 5.46
CA ARG A 73 -5.92 5.16 5.45
C ARG A 73 -5.03 5.76 4.36
N ILE A 74 -5.53 5.92 3.14
CA ILE A 74 -4.80 6.57 2.03
C ILE A 74 -4.43 8.01 2.40
N GLN A 75 -5.37 8.77 2.94
CA GLN A 75 -5.18 10.16 3.32
C GLN A 75 -4.14 10.29 4.46
N LYS A 76 -4.25 9.46 5.51
CA LYS A 76 -3.23 9.40 6.58
C LYS A 76 -1.85 9.06 6.02
N PHE A 77 -1.78 8.11 5.08
CA PHE A 77 -0.55 7.71 4.43
C PHE A 77 0.08 8.84 3.61
N TYR A 78 -0.75 9.57 2.84
CA TYR A 78 -0.31 10.73 2.08
C TYR A 78 0.25 11.84 2.98
N HIS A 79 -0.48 12.21 4.04
CA HIS A 79 -0.05 13.26 4.97
C HIS A 79 1.20 12.87 5.77
N ALA A 80 1.34 11.61 6.18
CA ALA A 80 2.49 11.15 6.96
C ALA A 80 3.82 11.29 6.21
N TYR A 81 3.79 11.21 4.87
CA TYR A 81 5.01 11.20 4.03
C TYR A 81 5.06 12.34 3.01
N GLY A 82 4.11 13.29 3.08
CA GLY A 82 4.07 14.45 2.20
C GLY A 82 3.97 14.10 0.72
N GLY A 83 3.33 12.97 0.38
CA GLY A 83 3.16 12.51 -1.00
C GLY A 83 4.44 12.03 -1.71
N LYS A 84 5.59 11.95 -1.03
CA LYS A 84 6.87 11.59 -1.66
C LYS A 84 7.24 10.14 -1.40
N ASN A 85 7.73 9.45 -2.44
CA ASN A 85 8.19 8.06 -2.36
C ASN A 85 7.14 7.14 -1.71
N ILE A 86 5.87 7.34 -2.06
CA ILE A 86 4.76 6.51 -1.63
C ILE A 86 4.12 5.83 -2.83
N ALA A 87 3.61 4.62 -2.62
CA ALA A 87 2.91 3.86 -3.63
C ALA A 87 1.74 3.08 -3.00
N ILE A 88 0.73 2.81 -3.82
CA ILE A 88 -0.42 1.99 -3.46
C ILE A 88 -0.36 0.75 -4.34
N VAL A 89 -0.33 -0.42 -3.71
CA VAL A 89 -0.40 -1.71 -4.41
C VAL A 89 -1.80 -2.26 -4.19
N TYR A 90 -2.52 -2.51 -5.27
CA TYR A 90 -3.86 -3.07 -5.21
C TYR A 90 -3.84 -4.52 -5.71
N LEU A 91 -4.33 -5.44 -4.89
CA LEU A 91 -4.43 -6.86 -5.24
C LEU A 91 -5.57 -7.06 -6.23
N LEU A 92 -5.25 -7.61 -7.40
CA LEU A 92 -6.19 -7.82 -8.49
C LEU A 92 -6.98 -9.13 -8.42
N ASN A 93 -7.10 -9.75 -7.23
CA ASN A 93 -7.88 -10.96 -6.92
C ASN A 93 -7.14 -12.30 -7.12
N GLU A 94 -7.16 -13.14 -6.07
CA GLU A 94 -7.10 -14.60 -6.12
C GLU A 94 -8.28 -15.11 -5.28
N HIS A 95 -9.40 -15.48 -5.93
CA HIS A 95 -10.39 -16.50 -5.51
C HIS A 95 -11.82 -16.28 -6.06
N ASP A 96 -12.19 -15.06 -6.48
CA ASP A 96 -13.48 -14.67 -7.11
C ASP A 96 -13.62 -14.88 -8.64
N PRO A 97 -14.19 -15.94 -9.26
CA PRO A 97 -14.33 -16.02 -10.72
C PRO A 97 -15.32 -15.00 -11.33
N LYS A 98 -16.21 -14.41 -10.51
CA LYS A 98 -17.34 -13.60 -10.99
C LYS A 98 -17.07 -12.10 -11.07
N GLU A 99 -16.05 -11.59 -10.37
CA GLU A 99 -15.70 -10.17 -10.45
C GLU A 99 -14.56 -9.94 -11.44
N ASN A 100 -14.85 -9.20 -12.51
CA ASN A 100 -13.84 -8.79 -13.48
C ASN A 100 -12.83 -7.86 -12.80
N ARG A 101 -11.57 -8.32 -12.71
CA ARG A 101 -10.45 -7.69 -11.97
C ARG A 101 -10.22 -6.24 -12.37
N SER A 102 -10.40 -5.94 -13.65
CA SER A 102 -10.28 -4.60 -14.20
C SER A 102 -11.41 -3.67 -13.73
N CYS A 103 -12.61 -4.20 -13.47
CA CYS A 103 -13.74 -3.42 -12.95
C CYS A 103 -13.51 -3.00 -11.50
N ALA A 104 -12.94 -3.87 -10.65
CA ALA A 104 -12.61 -3.52 -9.27
C ALA A 104 -11.53 -2.43 -9.21
N LEU A 105 -10.48 -2.54 -10.04
CA LEU A 105 -9.46 -1.50 -10.19
C LEU A 105 -10.05 -0.19 -10.71
N MET A 106 -10.88 -0.23 -11.77
CA MET A 106 -11.55 0.97 -12.30
C MET A 106 -12.44 1.63 -11.25
N ARG A 107 -13.17 0.86 -10.43
CA ARG A 107 -13.98 1.39 -9.32
C ARG A 107 -13.12 2.13 -8.31
N LEU A 108 -11.97 1.57 -7.92
CA LEU A 108 -11.03 2.24 -7.03
C LEU A 108 -10.50 3.54 -7.66
N GLN A 109 -10.03 3.49 -8.91
CA GLN A 109 -9.55 4.68 -9.64
C GLN A 109 -10.63 5.77 -9.73
N THR A 110 -11.85 5.37 -10.09
CA THR A 110 -13.00 6.28 -10.20
C THR A 110 -13.29 6.93 -8.85
N LYS A 111 -13.34 6.15 -7.77
CA LYS A 111 -13.56 6.68 -6.41
C LYS A 111 -12.45 7.65 -5.98
N LEU A 112 -11.18 7.35 -6.29
CA LEU A 112 -10.04 8.23 -5.99
C LEU A 112 -10.17 9.59 -6.71
N ILE A 113 -10.55 9.57 -7.99
CA ILE A 113 -10.74 10.79 -8.80
C ILE A 113 -11.92 11.62 -8.29
N PHE A 114 -13.04 10.98 -7.94
CA PHE A 114 -14.22 11.70 -7.44
C PHE A 114 -13.98 12.32 -6.06
N GLN A 115 -13.29 11.63 -5.15
CA GLN A 115 -12.97 12.23 -3.85
C GLN A 115 -11.96 13.36 -3.96
N SER A 116 -10.91 13.25 -4.79
CA SER A 116 -9.99 14.37 -4.98
C SER A 116 -10.72 15.60 -5.51
N SER A 117 -11.72 15.43 -6.37
CA SER A 117 -12.51 16.54 -6.93
C SER A 117 -13.41 17.24 -5.91
N GLN A 118 -13.82 16.57 -4.83
CA GLN A 118 -14.60 17.17 -3.75
C GLN A 118 -13.74 18.00 -2.79
N GLU A 119 -12.45 17.66 -2.63
CA GLU A 119 -11.49 18.42 -1.81
C GLU A 119 -11.11 19.78 -2.43
N TRP A 120 -11.22 19.96 -3.77
CA TRP A 120 -10.94 21.24 -4.45
C TRP A 120 -12.13 22.21 -4.48
N LEU A 121 -13.31 21.78 -4.02
CA LEU A 121 -14.55 22.58 -4.01
C LEU A 121 -14.93 23.10 -2.62
N GLN A 122 -14.07 22.88 -1.61
CA GLN A 122 -14.15 23.49 -0.28
C GLN A 122 -12.97 24.42 -0.04
#